data_AF-T1A0H1-F1
#
_entry.id   AF-T1A0H1-F1
#
_cell.length_a   1.000
_cell.length_b   1.000
_cell.length_c   1.000
_cell.angle_alpha   90.00
_cell.angle_beta   90.00
_cell.angle_gamma   90.00
#
_symmetry.space_group_name_H-M   'P 1'
#
loop_
_entity.id
_entity.type
_entity.pdbx_description
1 polymer ?
#
loop_
_entity_poly.entity_id
_entity_poly.type
_entity_poly.pdbx_seq_one_letter_code
_entity_poly.pdbx_strand_id
1 'polypeptide(L)'
;RDTSGRAYERLGDALARLSGTRIETNLATDGQRERAGFGLVDSWRVIERNHDERMVAVEVTLPDWLWRSVKAHHVLTLSRDYFRLRKPLDRRIYELARKHCGAQSKWRVTVKTLHEKSGSAAPLRNFRGDVKKLSDSNELPDYRVAFDSEGDTVTFYARSQNGTKAQIADLFGGLKMANRP
;
A
#
# COMPACT_ATOMS: atom_id res chain seq x y z
N ARG A 1 -22.08 4.41 -11.66
CA ARG A 1 -20.86 4.89 -12.35
C ARG A 1 -21.30 6.10 -13.15
N ASP A 2 -20.77 7.27 -12.83
CA ASP A 2 -21.12 8.52 -13.48
C ASP A 2 -20.23 8.67 -14.71
N THR A 3 -20.78 8.50 -15.92
CA THR A 3 -20.09 8.62 -17.22
C THR A 3 -20.25 10.04 -17.77
N SER A 4 -20.09 11.05 -16.91
CA SER A 4 -20.14 12.45 -17.31
C SER A 4 -18.77 12.95 -17.78
N GLY A 5 -18.73 14.01 -18.60
CA GLY A 5 -17.48 14.63 -19.11
C GLY A 5 -16.44 14.92 -18.02
N ARG A 6 -16.90 15.28 -16.82
CA ARG A 6 -16.05 15.50 -15.63
C ARG A 6 -15.21 14.29 -15.20
N ALA A 7 -15.67 13.06 -15.46
CA ALA A 7 -14.90 11.87 -15.16
C ALA A 7 -13.69 11.73 -16.11
N TYR A 8 -13.84 12.16 -17.36
CA TYR A 8 -12.78 12.15 -18.37
C TYR A 8 -11.73 13.23 -18.11
N GLU A 9 -12.15 14.45 -17.78
CA GLU A 9 -11.24 15.53 -17.35
C GLU A 9 -10.38 15.09 -16.16
N ARG A 10 -11.01 14.52 -15.12
CA ARG A 10 -10.30 14.01 -13.93
C ARG A 10 -9.31 12.90 -14.24
N LEU A 11 -9.59 12.08 -15.25
CA LEU A 11 -8.67 11.04 -15.72
C LEU A 11 -7.45 11.67 -16.39
N GLY A 12 -7.66 12.64 -17.29
CA GLY A 12 -6.58 13.42 -17.90
C GLY A 12 -5.70 14.10 -16.86
N ASP A 13 -6.30 14.79 -15.89
CA ASP A 13 -5.59 15.46 -14.78
C ASP A 13 -4.80 14.47 -13.90
N ALA A 14 -5.34 13.27 -13.68
CA ALA A 14 -4.63 12.22 -12.95
C ALA A 14 -3.41 11.73 -13.74
N LEU A 15 -3.56 11.46 -15.04
CA LEU A 15 -2.47 11.02 -15.90
C LEU A 15 -1.37 12.09 -16.03
N ALA A 16 -1.75 13.36 -16.20
CA ALA A 16 -0.83 14.48 -16.24
C ALA A 16 0.04 14.56 -14.97
N ARG A 17 -0.58 14.41 -13.79
CA ARG A 17 0.15 14.38 -12.50
C ARG A 17 1.06 13.16 -12.37
N LEU A 18 0.63 11.99 -12.85
CA LEU A 18 1.45 10.78 -12.85
C LEU A 18 2.67 10.93 -13.74
N SER A 19 2.53 11.47 -14.95
CA SER A 19 3.67 11.74 -15.85
C SER A 19 4.60 12.84 -15.34
N GLY A 20 4.08 13.82 -14.59
CA GLY A 20 4.89 14.89 -13.99
C GLY A 20 5.69 14.47 -12.75
N THR A 21 5.32 13.35 -12.10
CA THR A 21 6.00 12.88 -10.90
C THR A 21 7.29 12.17 -11.26
N ARG A 22 8.45 12.72 -10.85
CA ARG A 22 9.77 12.11 -11.07
C ARG A 22 10.34 11.46 -9.81
N ILE A 23 10.93 10.30 -9.99
CA ILE A 23 11.65 9.53 -8.97
C ILE A 23 13.07 9.31 -9.48
N GLU A 24 14.07 9.66 -8.68
CA GLU A 24 15.46 9.29 -8.94
C GLU A 24 15.86 8.16 -7.98
N THR A 25 16.40 7.08 -8.53
CA THR A 25 16.87 5.96 -7.73
C THR A 25 18.08 5.27 -8.37
N ASN A 26 18.81 4.51 -7.57
CA ASN A 26 19.93 3.67 -7.98
C ASN A 26 19.64 2.17 -7.73
N LEU A 27 18.35 1.80 -7.65
CA LEU A 27 17.88 0.44 -7.41
C LEU A 27 18.41 -0.51 -8.49
N ALA A 28 19.09 -1.57 -8.05
CA ALA A 28 19.50 -2.64 -8.95
C ALA A 28 18.31 -3.55 -9.24
N THR A 29 18.02 -3.80 -10.52
CA THR A 29 16.99 -4.74 -10.97
C THR A 29 17.62 -5.66 -12.00
N ASP A 30 17.43 -6.97 -11.85
CA ASP A 30 17.89 -7.98 -12.83
C ASP A 30 19.40 -7.89 -13.15
N GLY A 31 20.24 -7.73 -12.12
CA GLY A 31 21.70 -7.69 -12.26
C GLY A 31 22.29 -6.38 -12.81
N GLN A 32 21.45 -5.41 -13.23
CA GLN A 32 21.89 -4.10 -13.68
C GLN A 32 21.59 -3.03 -12.64
N ARG A 33 22.59 -2.18 -12.35
CA ARG A 33 22.48 -1.07 -11.40
C ARG A 33 22.63 0.24 -12.17
N GLU A 34 21.52 0.95 -12.28
CA GLU A 34 21.41 2.18 -13.08
C GLU A 34 20.94 3.31 -12.16
N ARG A 35 21.59 4.48 -12.23
CA ARG A 35 21.05 5.70 -11.65
C ARG A 35 20.22 6.38 -12.73
N ALA A 36 18.91 6.26 -12.62
CA ALA A 36 17.99 6.87 -13.57
C ALA A 36 16.91 7.67 -12.82
N GLY A 37 16.57 8.82 -13.41
CA GLY A 37 15.34 9.52 -13.09
C GLY A 37 14.24 9.00 -14.01
N PHE A 38 13.13 8.55 -13.45
CA PHE A 38 11.98 8.06 -14.22
C PHE A 38 10.67 8.66 -13.70
N GLY A 39 9.66 8.68 -14.57
CA GLY A 39 8.30 9.02 -14.18
C GLY A 39 7.62 7.87 -13.43
N LEU A 40 6.48 8.13 -12.77
CA LEU A 40 5.56 7.03 -12.43
C LEU A 40 4.93 6.41 -13.69
N VAL A 41 4.77 7.25 -14.72
CA VAL A 41 4.37 6.91 -16.08
C VAL A 41 5.29 7.70 -17.01
N ASP A 42 5.79 7.08 -18.08
CA ASP A 42 6.70 7.77 -19.02
C ASP A 42 5.94 8.68 -19.99
N SER A 43 4.80 8.21 -20.51
CA SER A 43 3.90 9.03 -21.32
C SER A 43 2.48 8.47 -21.29
N TRP A 44 1.51 9.31 -21.66
CA TRP A 44 0.12 8.91 -21.84
C TRP A 44 -0.48 9.64 -23.04
N ARG A 45 -1.50 9.04 -23.66
CA ARG A 45 -2.29 9.65 -24.74
C ARG A 45 -3.75 9.27 -24.58
N VAL A 46 -4.63 10.23 -24.83
CA VAL A 46 -6.07 10.03 -24.91
C VAL A 46 -6.43 9.94 -26.40
N ILE A 47 -7.11 8.87 -26.79
CA ILE A 47 -7.57 8.64 -28.16
C ILE A 47 -9.05 8.95 -28.22
N GLU A 48 -9.44 9.89 -29.07
CA GLU A 48 -10.82 10.35 -29.26
C GLU A 48 -11.35 9.97 -30.65
N ARG A 49 -12.65 9.69 -30.76
CA ARG A 49 -13.29 9.36 -32.04
C ARG A 49 -13.83 10.63 -32.69
N ASN A 50 -13.18 11.09 -33.76
CA ASN A 50 -13.65 12.21 -34.59
C ASN A 50 -13.98 13.48 -33.78
N HIS A 51 -14.53 14.50 -34.44
CA HIS A 51 -14.79 15.84 -33.92
C HIS A 51 -15.77 15.93 -32.72
N ASP A 52 -16.24 14.79 -32.20
CA ASP A 52 -17.26 14.69 -31.14
C ASP A 52 -16.67 14.56 -29.72
N GLU A 53 -15.35 14.74 -29.54
CA GLU A 53 -14.63 14.75 -28.24
C GLU A 53 -14.87 13.50 -27.36
N ARG A 54 -15.33 12.40 -27.95
CA ARG A 54 -15.57 11.15 -27.22
C ARG A 54 -14.29 10.34 -27.11
N MET A 55 -13.74 10.25 -25.90
CA MET A 55 -12.63 9.36 -25.56
C MET A 55 -13.01 7.88 -25.81
N VAL A 56 -12.24 7.21 -26.66
CA VAL A 56 -12.37 5.79 -27.01
C VAL A 56 -11.37 4.94 -26.24
N ALA A 57 -10.15 5.46 -26.04
CA ALA A 57 -9.09 4.73 -25.37
C ALA A 57 -8.11 5.67 -24.68
N VAL A 58 -7.38 5.11 -23.72
CA VAL A 58 -6.22 5.74 -23.08
C VAL A 58 -5.04 4.80 -23.25
N GLU A 59 -3.95 5.32 -23.80
CA GLU A 59 -2.68 4.62 -23.88
C GLU A 59 -1.74 5.17 -22.80
N VAL A 60 -1.04 4.27 -22.11
CA VAL A 60 -0.09 4.60 -21.04
C VAL A 60 1.19 3.83 -21.28
N THR A 61 2.31 4.55 -21.38
CA THR A 61 3.65 3.97 -21.49
C THR A 61 4.24 3.84 -20.09
N LEU A 62 4.51 2.61 -19.68
CA LEU A 62 5.18 2.33 -18.41
C LEU A 62 6.68 2.63 -18.53
N PRO A 63 7.31 3.12 -17.45
CA PRO A 63 8.76 3.22 -17.38
C PRO A 63 9.45 1.88 -17.57
N ASP A 64 10.60 1.89 -18.26
CA ASP A 64 11.38 0.68 -18.58
C ASP A 64 11.74 -0.15 -17.33
N TRP A 65 12.13 0.49 -16.23
CA TRP A 65 12.46 -0.21 -14.99
C TRP A 65 11.25 -0.96 -14.40
N LEU A 66 10.05 -0.38 -14.50
CA LEU A 66 8.82 -0.98 -14.00
C LEU A 66 8.45 -2.17 -14.89
N TRP A 67 8.59 -2.02 -16.20
CA TRP A 67 8.40 -3.10 -17.15
C TRP A 67 9.35 -4.28 -16.89
N ARG A 68 10.65 -4.01 -16.65
CA ARG A 68 11.63 -5.04 -16.24
C ARG A 68 11.21 -5.73 -14.94
N SER A 69 10.76 -4.96 -13.94
CA SER A 69 10.29 -5.50 -12.65
C SER A 69 9.07 -6.41 -12.80
N VAL A 70 8.12 -6.05 -13.68
CA VAL A 70 6.96 -6.88 -14.01
C VAL A 70 7.39 -8.18 -14.68
N LYS A 71 8.28 -8.12 -15.69
CA LYS A 71 8.81 -9.31 -16.37
C LYS A 71 9.58 -10.24 -15.45
N ALA A 72 10.30 -9.69 -14.47
CA ALA A 72 11.02 -10.46 -13.46
C ALA A 72 10.12 -10.97 -12.31
N HIS A 73 8.80 -10.76 -12.36
CA HIS A 73 7.87 -11.07 -11.28
C HIS A 73 8.22 -10.43 -9.93
N HIS A 74 8.95 -9.31 -9.94
CA HIS A 74 9.31 -8.52 -8.75
C HIS A 74 8.18 -7.56 -8.35
N VAL A 75 6.93 -8.04 -8.38
CA VAL A 75 5.73 -7.26 -8.07
C VAL A 75 4.95 -7.89 -6.92
N LEU A 76 4.38 -7.03 -6.07
CA LEU A 76 3.59 -7.48 -4.93
C LEU A 76 2.14 -7.71 -5.36
N THR A 77 1.63 -8.93 -5.19
CA THR A 77 0.21 -9.20 -5.45
C THR A 77 -0.65 -8.69 -4.30
N LEU A 78 -1.58 -7.78 -4.61
CA LEU A 78 -2.56 -7.23 -3.68
C LEU A 78 -3.90 -7.99 -3.80
N SER A 79 -4.65 -8.07 -2.71
CA SER A 79 -6.02 -8.58 -2.71
C SER A 79 -6.95 -7.67 -3.51
N ARG A 80 -7.98 -8.25 -4.12
CA ARG A 80 -9.04 -7.50 -4.84
C ARG A 80 -9.77 -6.52 -3.91
N ASP A 81 -9.84 -6.84 -2.62
CA ASP A 81 -10.49 -6.00 -1.62
C ASP A 81 -9.65 -4.77 -1.25
N TYR A 82 -8.38 -4.68 -1.69
CA TYR A 82 -7.56 -3.48 -1.52
C TYR A 82 -8.25 -2.21 -2.02
N PHE A 83 -8.96 -2.29 -3.16
CA PHE A 83 -9.66 -1.14 -3.73
C PHE A 83 -10.88 -0.68 -2.92
N ARG A 84 -11.35 -1.50 -1.96
CA ARG A 84 -12.42 -1.12 -1.02
C ARG A 84 -11.93 -0.19 0.07
N LEU A 85 -10.63 -0.20 0.40
CA LEU A 85 -10.03 0.73 1.34
C LEU A 85 -10.19 2.16 0.83
N ARG A 86 -10.88 3.01 1.61
CA ARG A 86 -11.16 4.40 1.23
C ARG A 86 -10.10 5.38 1.73
N LYS A 87 -9.47 5.10 2.88
CA LYS A 87 -8.46 5.97 3.46
C LYS A 87 -7.09 5.71 2.81
N PRO A 88 -6.39 6.76 2.33
CA PRO A 88 -5.04 6.61 1.75
C PRO A 88 -4.05 5.98 2.72
N LEU A 89 -4.13 6.32 4.02
CA LEU A 89 -3.26 5.76 5.04
C LEU A 89 -3.48 4.24 5.19
N ASP A 90 -4.72 3.78 5.25
CA ASP A 90 -5.03 2.34 5.40
C ASP A 90 -4.51 1.54 4.20
N ARG A 91 -4.59 2.10 2.98
CA ARG A 91 -3.98 1.50 1.77
C ARG A 91 -2.47 1.38 1.91
N ARG A 92 -1.82 2.45 2.37
CA ARG A 92 -0.37 2.46 2.58
C ARG A 92 0.06 1.45 3.64
N ILE A 93 -0.69 1.36 4.74
CA ILE A 93 -0.45 0.37 5.80
C ILE A 93 -0.66 -1.05 5.27
N TYR A 94 -1.69 -1.30 4.45
CA TYR A 94 -1.89 -2.60 3.80
C TYR A 94 -0.68 -3.00 2.94
N GLU A 95 -0.17 -2.10 2.10
CA GLU A 95 1.00 -2.36 1.26
C GLU A 95 2.24 -2.71 2.10
N LEU A 96 2.47 -1.98 3.19
CA LEU A 96 3.56 -2.24 4.12
C LEU A 96 3.40 -3.59 4.81
N ALA A 97 2.21 -3.90 5.32
CA ALA A 97 1.91 -5.20 5.90
C ALA A 97 2.11 -6.32 4.88
N ARG A 98 1.68 -6.14 3.64
CA ARG A 98 1.85 -7.11 2.56
C ARG A 98 3.32 -7.33 2.22
N LYS A 99 4.11 -6.26 2.14
CA LYS A 99 5.55 -6.32 1.86
C LYS A 99 6.34 -6.98 3.00
N HIS A 100 5.98 -6.70 4.24
CA HIS A 100 6.74 -7.15 5.41
C HIS A 100 6.27 -8.49 5.98
N CYS A 101 4.97 -8.80 5.96
CA CYS A 101 4.50 -10.14 6.32
C CYS A 101 4.98 -11.17 5.29
N GLY A 102 4.87 -10.90 3.99
CA GLY A 102 5.17 -11.89 2.96
C GLY A 102 4.44 -13.22 3.22
N ALA A 103 5.19 -14.32 3.41
CA ALA A 103 4.69 -15.64 3.77
C ALA A 103 4.61 -15.91 5.29
N GLN A 104 5.03 -14.96 6.13
CA GLN A 104 5.03 -15.09 7.59
C GLN A 104 3.60 -15.05 8.16
N SER A 105 3.41 -15.66 9.32
CA SER A 105 2.11 -15.69 10.01
C SER A 105 1.72 -14.34 10.60
N LYS A 106 2.71 -13.50 10.96
CA LYS A 106 2.50 -12.16 11.49
C LYS A 106 3.71 -11.26 11.22
N TRP A 107 3.50 -9.95 11.28
CA TRP A 107 4.54 -8.93 11.33
C TRP A 107 4.24 -7.95 12.46
N ARG A 108 5.20 -7.75 13.36
CA ARG A 108 5.14 -6.78 14.45
C ARG A 108 6.09 -5.63 14.18
N VAL A 109 5.64 -4.40 14.43
CA VAL A 109 6.41 -3.18 14.21
C VAL A 109 6.04 -2.12 15.24
N THR A 110 6.98 -1.26 15.62
CA THR A 110 6.68 -0.11 16.48
C THR A 110 5.88 0.92 15.70
N VAL A 111 5.05 1.72 16.38
CA VAL A 111 4.25 2.74 15.69
C VAL A 111 5.14 3.80 15.06
N LYS A 112 6.25 4.16 15.72
CA LYS A 112 7.26 5.08 15.17
C LYS A 112 7.82 4.58 13.83
N THR A 113 8.27 3.32 13.77
CA THR A 113 8.82 2.76 12.53
C THR A 113 7.75 2.61 11.45
N LEU A 114 6.51 2.28 11.82
CA LEU A 114 5.39 2.25 10.87
C LEU A 114 5.09 3.65 10.30
N HIS A 115 5.14 4.69 11.15
CA HIS A 115 4.97 6.09 10.76
C HIS A 115 6.04 6.51 9.73
N GLU A 116 7.31 6.26 10.04
CA GLU A 116 8.44 6.52 9.14
C GLU A 116 8.29 5.79 7.79
N LYS A 117 7.94 4.50 7.81
CA LYS A 117 7.72 3.69 6.59
C LYS A 117 6.51 4.16 5.78
N SER A 118 5.49 4.68 6.45
CA SER A 118 4.28 5.15 5.76
C SER A 118 4.52 6.45 5.01
N GLY A 119 5.51 7.26 5.43
CA GLY A 119 5.73 8.61 4.90
C GLY A 119 4.60 9.59 5.30
N SER A 120 3.85 9.29 6.35
CA SER A 120 2.75 10.12 6.82
C SER A 120 3.25 11.48 7.33
N ALA A 121 2.71 12.56 6.79
CA ALA A 121 2.98 13.92 7.28
C ALA A 121 2.26 14.27 8.60
N ALA A 122 1.29 13.45 9.04
CA ALA A 122 0.60 13.68 10.29
C ALA A 122 1.56 13.53 11.49
N PRO A 123 1.39 14.34 12.57
CA PRO A 123 2.14 14.14 13.81
C PRO A 123 1.95 12.72 14.35
N LEU A 124 3.01 12.15 14.94
CA LEU A 124 3.01 10.76 15.42
C LEU A 124 1.84 10.43 16.37
N ARG A 125 1.41 11.42 17.18
CA ARG A 125 0.23 11.29 18.05
C ARG A 125 -1.06 11.04 17.27
N ASN A 126 -1.27 11.76 16.17
CA ASN A 126 -2.47 11.59 15.34
C ASN A 126 -2.39 10.27 14.57
N PHE A 127 -1.20 9.93 14.08
CA PHE A 127 -0.95 8.64 13.43
C PHE A 127 -1.26 7.46 14.35
N ARG A 128 -0.85 7.50 15.63
CA ARG A 128 -1.25 6.49 16.63
C ARG A 128 -2.76 6.35 16.73
N GLY A 129 -3.48 7.47 16.79
CA GLY A 129 -4.94 7.48 16.83
C GLY A 129 -5.56 6.84 15.57
N ASP A 130 -5.02 7.11 14.40
CA ASP A 130 -5.51 6.53 13.15
C ASP A 130 -5.21 5.04 13.04
N VAL A 131 -4.03 4.59 13.48
CA VAL A 131 -3.68 3.17 13.53
C VAL A 131 -4.53 2.41 14.55
N LYS A 132 -4.82 3.03 15.71
CA LYS A 132 -5.76 2.46 16.68
C LYS A 132 -7.15 2.26 16.06
N LYS A 133 -7.70 3.29 15.40
CA LYS A 133 -8.98 3.18 14.68
C LYS A 133 -8.97 2.09 13.60
N LEU A 134 -7.86 1.93 12.88
CA LEU A 134 -7.70 0.85 11.90
C LEU A 134 -7.71 -0.53 12.57
N SER A 135 -7.06 -0.64 13.73
CA SER A 135 -7.09 -1.85 14.55
C SER A 135 -8.51 -2.18 15.00
N ASP A 136 -9.27 -1.17 15.43
CA ASP A 136 -10.63 -1.32 15.93
C ASP A 136 -11.61 -1.69 14.81
N SER A 137 -11.46 -1.13 13.60
CA SER A 137 -12.35 -1.44 12.47
C SER A 137 -12.13 -2.85 11.91
N ASN A 138 -10.89 -3.35 11.98
CA ASN A 138 -10.51 -4.67 11.46
C ASN A 138 -10.89 -4.88 9.98
N GLU A 139 -10.91 -3.79 9.21
CA GLU A 139 -11.31 -3.75 7.79
C GLU A 139 -10.15 -3.99 6.83
N LEU A 140 -8.92 -4.13 7.34
CA LEU A 140 -7.73 -4.33 6.52
C LEU A 140 -7.83 -5.70 5.80
N PRO A 141 -7.84 -5.74 4.46
CA PRO A 141 -7.87 -7.01 3.73
C PRO A 141 -6.69 -7.90 4.12
N ASP A 142 -6.87 -9.22 4.05
CA ASP A 142 -5.87 -10.25 4.34
C ASP A 142 -5.23 -10.24 5.75
N TYR A 143 -5.49 -9.23 6.57
CA TYR A 143 -4.81 -9.03 7.86
C TYR A 143 -5.81 -8.74 8.98
N ARG A 144 -5.48 -9.21 10.19
CA ARG A 144 -6.06 -8.74 11.44
C ARG A 144 -5.02 -7.83 12.09
N VAL A 145 -5.44 -6.66 12.55
CA VAL A 145 -4.55 -5.67 13.14
C VAL A 145 -4.79 -5.65 14.65
N ALA A 146 -3.71 -5.67 15.43
CA ALA A 146 -3.76 -5.49 16.87
C ALA A 146 -2.80 -4.36 17.27
N PHE A 147 -3.35 -3.35 17.95
CA PHE A 147 -2.59 -2.25 18.54
C PHE A 147 -2.31 -2.55 20.03
N ASP A 148 -1.03 -2.48 20.41
CA ASP A 148 -0.58 -2.57 21.79
C ASP A 148 -0.16 -1.18 22.27
N SER A 149 -0.93 -0.62 23.19
CA SER A 149 -0.71 0.72 23.73
C SER A 149 0.46 0.80 24.70
N GLU A 150 0.77 -0.29 25.42
CA GLU A 150 1.84 -0.30 26.42
C GLU A 150 3.20 -0.42 25.72
N GLY A 151 3.30 -1.30 24.74
CA GLY A 151 4.50 -1.49 23.93
C GLY A 151 4.68 -0.47 22.79
N ASP A 152 3.67 0.37 22.52
CA ASP A 152 3.60 1.25 21.34
C ASP A 152 3.90 0.49 20.04
N THR A 153 3.29 -0.70 19.91
CA THR A 153 3.49 -1.58 18.75
C THR A 153 2.18 -1.95 18.06
N VAL A 154 2.31 -2.33 16.80
CA VAL A 154 1.23 -2.86 15.98
C VAL A 154 1.65 -4.21 15.45
N THR A 155 0.76 -5.19 15.57
CA THR A 155 0.94 -6.51 14.98
C THR A 155 -0.12 -6.77 13.92
N PHE A 156 0.34 -7.14 12.73
CA PHE A 156 -0.47 -7.58 11.60
C PHE A 156 -0.42 -9.11 11.55
N TYR A 157 -1.54 -9.78 11.73
CA TYR A 157 -1.66 -11.24 11.61
C TYR A 157 -2.30 -11.58 10.28
N ALA A 158 -1.70 -12.47 9.51
CA ALA A 158 -2.31 -12.94 8.27
C ALA A 158 -3.65 -13.63 8.56
N ARG A 159 -4.67 -13.42 7.72
CA ARG A 159 -5.97 -14.12 7.76
C ARG A 159 -5.85 -15.54 7.19
N SER A 160 -4.81 -16.26 7.61
CA SER A 160 -4.57 -17.67 7.34
C SER A 160 -4.70 -18.47 8.65
N GLN A 161 -4.73 -19.80 8.56
CA GLN A 161 -4.68 -20.64 9.76
C GLN A 161 -3.44 -20.34 10.62
N ASN A 162 -2.29 -20.16 9.98
CA ASN A 162 -1.03 -19.89 10.69
C ASN A 162 -1.05 -18.52 11.38
N GLY A 163 -1.62 -17.49 10.74
CA GLY A 163 -1.76 -16.18 11.39
C GLY A 163 -2.78 -16.20 12.53
N THR A 164 -3.85 -16.98 12.42
CA THR A 164 -4.82 -17.18 13.51
C THR A 164 -4.16 -17.86 14.71
N LYS A 165 -3.38 -18.93 14.48
CA LYS A 165 -2.60 -19.58 15.55
C LYS A 165 -1.61 -18.62 16.21
N ALA A 166 -0.94 -17.78 15.43
CA ALA A 166 0.01 -16.79 15.94
C ALA A 166 -0.68 -15.70 16.79
N GLN A 167 -1.87 -15.25 16.39
CA GLN A 167 -2.68 -14.30 17.17
C GLN A 167 -3.09 -14.89 18.52
N ILE A 168 -3.59 -16.13 18.51
CA ILE A 168 -4.00 -16.83 19.73
C ILE A 168 -2.82 -17.02 20.69
N ALA A 169 -1.66 -17.44 20.15
CA ALA A 169 -0.46 -17.63 20.96
C ALA A 169 -0.01 -16.33 21.65
N ASP A 170 -0.08 -15.19 20.96
CA ASP A 170 0.29 -13.88 21.54
C ASP A 170 -0.70 -13.44 22.64
N LEU A 171 -2.00 -13.66 22.43
CA LEU A 171 -3.02 -13.34 23.43
C LEU A 171 -2.84 -14.14 24.72
N PHE A 172 -2.63 -15.46 24.61
CA PHE A 172 -2.40 -16.32 25.78
C PHE A 172 -1.02 -16.14 26.41
N GLY A 173 0.00 -15.79 25.62
CA GLY A 173 1.32 -15.43 26.11
C GLY A 173 1.29 -14.15 26.95
N GLY A 174 0.54 -13.13 26.52
CA GLY A 174 0.32 -11.89 27.26
C GLY A 174 -0.41 -12.11 28.59
N LEU A 175 -1.46 -12.93 28.60
CA LEU A 175 -2.20 -13.29 29.82
C LEU A 175 -1.32 -13.97 30.88
N LYS A 176 -0.33 -14.78 30.48
CA LYS A 176 0.62 -15.40 31.41
C LYS A 176 1.66 -14.43 31.97
N MET A 177 2.01 -13.37 31.23
CA MET A 177 2.93 -12.33 31.73
C MET A 177 2.23 -11.32 32.65
N ALA A 178 0.98 -10.98 32.38
CA ALA A 178 0.19 -10.07 33.22
C ALA A 178 -0.13 -10.65 34.62
N ASN A 179 -0.02 -11.96 34.79
CA ASN A 179 -0.37 -12.69 36.02
C ASN A 179 0.85 -13.18 36.83
N ARG A 180 2.05 -12.63 36.58
CA ARG A 180 3.23 -12.88 37.42
C ARG A 180 3.26 -11.85 38.56
N PRO A 181 3.35 -12.27 39.83
CA PRO A 181 3.42 -11.38 40.99
C PRO A 181 4.71 -10.57 41.02
#